data_AF-W9GJU7-F1
#
_entry.id   AF-W9GJU7-F1
#
_cell.length_a   1.000
_cell.length_b   1.000
_cell.length_c   1.000
_cell.angle_alpha   90.00
_cell.angle_beta   90.00
_cell.angle_gamma   90.00
#
_symmetry.space_group_name_H-M   'P 1'
#
loop_
_entity.id
_entity.type
_entity.pdbx_description
1 polymer ?
#
loop_
_entity_poly.entity_id
_entity_poly.type
_entity_poly.pdbx_seq_one_letter_code
_entity_poly.pdbx_strand_id
1 'polypeptide(L)'
;MPTFSYPAAYATEAARNLRALASAGQLTEAGAHAIIADLRDATAAMRLVLDRLAAAHTIPSHPTALRAAALQAGDELHQAGTTLDEARGRLAGAARAADEMTRIDPAGAPAAGGATRGWGL
;
A
#
# COMPACT_ATOMS: atom_id res chain seq x y z
N MET A 1 11.06 -27.96 -16.73
CA MET A 1 9.76 -28.19 -16.07
C MET A 1 8.94 -26.92 -16.16
N PRO A 2 7.64 -26.95 -16.51
CA PRO A 2 6.80 -25.77 -16.39
C PRO A 2 6.45 -25.60 -14.91
N THR A 3 6.79 -24.44 -14.35
CA THR A 3 6.29 -24.00 -13.04
C THR A 3 4.81 -23.65 -13.22
N PHE A 4 3.91 -24.50 -12.74
CA PHE A 4 2.51 -24.14 -12.61
C PHE A 4 2.42 -23.02 -11.57
N SER A 5 2.22 -21.79 -12.04
CA SER A 5 1.84 -20.67 -11.20
C SER A 5 0.39 -20.89 -10.77
N TYR A 6 0.11 -20.88 -9.46
CA TYR A 6 -1.24 -20.95 -8.91
C TYR A 6 -1.67 -19.53 -8.49
N PRO A 7 -2.25 -18.71 -9.40
CA PRO A 7 -2.47 -17.29 -9.14
C PRO A 7 -3.44 -17.05 -7.98
N ALA A 8 -4.38 -17.99 -7.77
CA ALA A 8 -5.34 -17.97 -6.68
C ALA A 8 -4.68 -18.10 -5.29
N ALA A 9 -3.56 -18.83 -5.18
CA ALA A 9 -2.84 -18.98 -3.92
C ALA A 9 -2.18 -17.65 -3.50
N TYR A 10 -1.59 -16.93 -4.46
CA TYR A 10 -1.00 -15.61 -4.21
C TYR A 10 -2.04 -14.58 -3.78
N ALA A 11 -3.22 -14.55 -4.43
CA ALA A 11 -4.30 -13.66 -4.04
C ALA A 11 -4.81 -13.96 -2.62
N THR A 12 -4.92 -15.25 -2.28
CA THR A 12 -5.34 -15.70 -0.94
C THR A 12 -4.35 -15.24 0.14
N GLU A 13 -3.05 -15.41 -0.10
CA GLU A 13 -2.01 -15.01 0.84
C GLU A 13 -1.92 -13.50 0.99
N ALA A 14 -2.04 -12.74 -0.11
CA ALA A 14 -2.11 -11.29 -0.07
C ALA A 14 -3.28 -10.79 0.79
N ALA A 15 -4.48 -11.36 0.60
CA ALA A 15 -5.66 -11.02 1.40
C ALA A 15 -5.48 -11.38 2.89
N ARG A 16 -4.84 -12.50 3.20
CA ARG A 16 -4.49 -12.87 4.58
C ARG A 16 -3.55 -11.85 5.21
N ASN A 17 -2.47 -11.49 4.52
CA ASN A 17 -1.45 -10.57 5.03
C ASN A 17 -2.01 -9.16 5.26
N LEU A 18 -2.86 -8.67 4.35
CA LEU A 18 -3.54 -7.38 4.54
C LEU A 18 -4.48 -7.37 5.75
N ARG A 19 -5.22 -8.46 5.98
CA ARG A 19 -6.06 -8.59 7.20
C ARG A 19 -5.21 -8.65 8.46
N ALA A 20 -4.11 -9.40 8.43
CA ALA A 20 -3.16 -9.47 9.54
C ALA A 20 -2.58 -8.09 9.86
N LEU A 21 -2.18 -7.33 8.84
CA LEU A 21 -1.69 -5.96 8.97
C LEU A 21 -2.76 -5.02 9.52
N ALA A 22 -4.00 -5.11 9.05
CA ALA A 22 -5.12 -4.30 9.56
C ALA A 22 -5.48 -4.64 11.01
N SER A 23 -5.25 -5.89 11.44
CA SER A 23 -5.46 -6.34 12.81
C SER A 23 -4.24 -6.11 13.72
N ALA A 24 -3.07 -5.84 13.16
CA ALA A 24 -1.90 -5.49 13.92
C ALA A 24 -2.19 -4.15 14.63
N GLY A 25 -1.87 -4.08 15.93
CA GLY A 25 -2.14 -2.91 16.76
C GLY A 25 -1.32 -1.69 16.36
N GLN A 26 -0.97 -0.83 17.34
CA GLN A 26 -0.25 0.43 17.15
C GLN A 26 0.88 0.31 16.09
N LEU A 27 0.62 0.82 14.88
CA LEU A 27 1.59 1.01 13.78
C LEU A 27 2.51 2.20 14.11
N THR A 28 2.98 2.28 15.35
CA THR A 28 3.55 3.49 15.93
C THR A 28 5.02 3.66 15.58
N GLU A 29 5.23 4.66 14.73
CA GLU A 29 6.43 5.49 14.54
C GLU A 29 7.68 4.81 13.98
N ALA A 30 8.10 3.64 14.47
CA ALA A 30 9.21 2.89 13.89
C ALA A 30 8.68 1.86 12.87
N GLY A 31 8.61 2.25 11.60
CA GLY A 31 8.20 1.37 10.49
C GLY A 31 6.91 1.77 9.78
N ALA A 32 6.17 2.75 10.31
CA ALA A 32 4.99 3.31 9.64
C ALA A 32 5.31 3.82 8.23
N HIS A 33 6.48 4.45 8.03
CA HIS A 33 6.92 4.90 6.71
C HIS A 33 7.09 3.74 5.72
N ALA A 34 7.70 2.64 6.16
CA ALA A 34 7.97 1.48 5.32
C ALA A 34 6.64 0.80 4.95
N ILE A 35 5.73 0.67 5.92
CA ILE A 35 4.39 0.13 5.71
C ILE A 35 3.59 1.00 4.72
N ILE A 36 3.67 2.33 4.82
CA ILE A 36 3.01 3.24 3.85
C ILE A 36 3.62 3.08 2.45
N ALA A 37 4.94 2.92 2.33
CA ALA A 37 5.61 2.70 1.05
C ALA A 37 5.23 1.33 0.43
N ASP A 38 5.21 0.27 1.23
CA ASP A 38 4.81 -1.07 0.80
C ASP A 38 3.34 -1.10 0.38
N LEU A 39 2.45 -0.42 1.11
CA LEU A 39 1.04 -0.28 0.73
C LEU A 39 0.87 0.49 -0.58
N ARG A 40 1.69 1.53 -0.82
CA ARG A 40 1.69 2.27 -2.09
C ARG A 40 2.12 1.39 -3.26
N ASP A 41 3.12 0.54 -3.06
CA ASP A 41 3.61 -0.36 -4.10
C ASP A 41 2.60 -1.51 -4.32
N ALA A 42 1.94 -1.98 -3.26
CA ALA A 42 0.84 -2.94 -3.34
C ALA A 42 -0.39 -2.39 -4.10
N THR A 43 -0.77 -1.11 -3.92
CA THR A 43 -1.86 -0.51 -4.69
C THR A 43 -1.52 -0.39 -6.18
N ALA A 44 -0.27 -0.08 -6.53
CA ALA A 44 0.20 -0.11 -7.91
C ALA A 44 0.11 -1.51 -8.52
N ALA A 45 0.51 -2.54 -7.78
CA ALA A 45 0.40 -3.93 -8.21
C ALA A 45 -1.07 -4.36 -8.38
N MET A 46 -1.97 -3.96 -7.46
CA MET A 46 -3.40 -4.23 -7.58
C MET A 46 -4.01 -3.60 -8.84
N ARG A 47 -3.64 -2.35 -9.17
CA ARG A 47 -4.06 -1.70 -10.42
C ARG A 47 -3.66 -2.52 -11.64
N LEU A 48 -2.41 -2.98 -11.71
CA LEU A 48 -1.92 -3.80 -12.82
C LEU A 48 -2.71 -5.12 -12.95
N VAL A 49 -3.10 -5.73 -11.83
CA VAL A 49 -3.94 -6.94 -11.84
C VAL A 49 -5.34 -6.62 -12.37
N LEU A 50 -5.96 -5.53 -11.93
CA LEU A 50 -7.28 -5.10 -12.39
C LEU A 50 -7.28 -4.78 -13.89
N ASP A 51 -6.26 -4.05 -14.38
CA ASP A 51 -6.12 -3.74 -15.81
C ASP A 51 -5.97 -5.03 -16.65
N ARG A 52 -5.23 -6.02 -16.13
CA ARG A 52 -5.04 -7.31 -16.82
C ARG A 52 -6.32 -8.16 -16.81
N LEU A 53 -7.09 -8.11 -15.73
CA LEU A 53 -8.41 -8.75 -15.63
C LEU A 53 -9.41 -8.09 -16.58
N ALA A 54 -9.44 -6.75 -16.64
CA ALA A 54 -10.29 -6.01 -17.57
C ALA A 54 -9.96 -6.37 -19.03
N ALA A 55 -8.68 -6.41 -19.40
CA ALA A 55 -8.26 -6.81 -20.73
C ALA A 55 -8.67 -8.25 -21.09
N ALA A 56 -8.62 -9.18 -20.14
CA ALA A 56 -9.03 -10.58 -20.37
C ALA A 56 -10.53 -10.73 -20.74
N HIS A 57 -11.38 -9.80 -20.29
CA HIS A 57 -12.82 -9.80 -20.56
C HIS A 57 -13.19 -9.24 -21.95
N THR A 58 -12.23 -8.69 -22.69
CA THR A 58 -12.47 -8.09 -24.03
C THR A 58 -12.34 -9.09 -25.19
N ILE A 59 -12.07 -10.38 -24.92
CA ILE A 59 -11.82 -11.38 -25.97
C ILE A 59 -13.09 -11.57 -26.83
N PRO A 60 -13.02 -11.38 -28.18
CA PRO A 60 -14.19 -11.30 -29.06
C PRO A 60 -15.06 -12.55 -29.18
N SER A 61 -14.64 -13.69 -28.61
CA SER A 61 -15.23 -15.02 -28.83
C SER A 61 -16.46 -15.35 -27.98
N HIS A 62 -16.98 -14.41 -27.18
CA HIS A 62 -18.16 -14.63 -26.33
C HIS A 62 -19.48 -14.13 -26.96
N PRO A 63 -20.63 -14.78 -26.67
CA PRO A 63 -21.95 -14.29 -27.05
C PRO A 63 -22.18 -12.82 -26.65
N THR A 64 -22.92 -12.07 -27.47
CA THR A 64 -23.08 -10.60 -27.35
C THR A 64 -23.53 -10.10 -25.98
N ALA A 65 -24.46 -10.80 -25.32
CA ALA A 65 -24.91 -10.45 -23.97
C ALA A 65 -23.82 -10.66 -22.90
N LEU A 66 -23.04 -11.74 -23.02
CA LEU A 66 -21.89 -12.01 -22.14
C LEU A 66 -20.77 -10.99 -22.39
N ARG A 67 -20.59 -10.54 -23.63
CA ARG A 67 -19.62 -9.49 -23.98
C ARG A 67 -19.96 -8.14 -23.33
N ALA A 68 -21.23 -7.75 -23.31
CA ALA A 68 -21.66 -6.51 -22.68
C ALA A 68 -21.42 -6.51 -21.15
N ALA A 69 -21.79 -7.60 -20.48
CA ALA A 69 -21.52 -7.77 -19.05
C ALA A 69 -20.01 -7.81 -18.73
N ALA A 70 -19.22 -8.48 -19.58
CA ALA A 70 -17.77 -8.56 -19.45
C ALA A 70 -17.08 -7.20 -19.64
N LEU A 71 -17.54 -6.38 -20.60
CA LEU A 71 -17.06 -5.02 -20.81
C LEU A 71 -17.39 -4.12 -19.61
N GLN A 72 -18.63 -4.16 -19.14
CA GLN A 72 -19.04 -3.40 -17.95
C GLN A 72 -18.20 -3.76 -16.73
N ALA A 73 -17.98 -5.07 -16.49
CA ALA A 73 -17.10 -5.52 -15.41
C ALA A 73 -15.65 -5.02 -15.60
N GLY A 74 -15.14 -5.00 -16.84
CA GLY A 74 -13.83 -4.44 -17.16
C GLY A 74 -13.73 -2.94 -16.85
N ASP A 75 -14.75 -2.16 -17.21
CA ASP A 75 -14.83 -0.73 -16.92
C ASP A 75 -14.89 -0.46 -15.41
N GLU A 76 -15.68 -1.23 -14.67
CA GLU A 76 -15.77 -1.15 -13.21
C GLU A 76 -14.42 -1.46 -12.53
N LEU A 77 -13.70 -2.48 -13.01
CA LEU A 77 -12.35 -2.81 -12.51
C LEU A 77 -11.33 -1.71 -12.86
N HIS A 78 -11.43 -1.10 -14.04
CA HIS A 78 -10.58 0.02 -14.42
C HIS A 78 -10.84 1.27 -13.56
N GLN A 79 -12.13 1.56 -13.27
CA GLN A 79 -12.52 2.62 -12.36
C GLN A 79 -11.97 2.37 -10.94
N ALA A 80 -12.08 1.14 -10.44
CA ALA A 80 -11.47 0.76 -9.16
C ALA A 80 -9.94 0.93 -9.16
N GLY A 81 -9.27 0.61 -10.27
CA GLY A 81 -7.85 0.88 -10.47
C GLY A 81 -7.48 2.36 -10.41
N THR A 82 -8.35 3.24 -10.93
CA THR A 82 -8.18 4.69 -10.84
C THR A 82 -8.29 5.18 -9.39
N THR A 83 -9.27 4.68 -8.62
CA THR A 83 -9.41 5.00 -7.19
C THR A 83 -8.20 4.52 -6.38
N LEU A 84 -7.64 3.34 -6.70
CA LEU A 84 -6.41 2.87 -6.08
C LEU A 84 -5.21 3.79 -6.35
N ASP A 85 -5.15 4.41 -7.52
CA ASP A 85 -4.10 5.37 -7.84
C ASP A 85 -4.25 6.69 -7.08
N GLU A 86 -5.48 7.16 -6.85
CA GLU A 86 -5.72 8.29 -5.95
C GLU A 86 -5.27 7.96 -4.52
N ALA A 87 -5.61 6.76 -4.03
CA ALA A 87 -5.16 6.28 -2.72
C ALA A 87 -3.62 6.22 -2.64
N ARG A 88 -2.96 5.75 -3.71
CA ARG A 88 -1.50 5.76 -3.85
C ARG A 88 -0.92 7.17 -3.73
N GLY A 89 -1.56 8.16 -4.36
CA GLY A 89 -1.18 9.56 -4.24
C GLY A 89 -1.29 10.09 -2.81
N ARG A 90 -2.37 9.74 -2.10
CA ARG A 90 -2.56 10.11 -0.69
C ARG A 90 -1.53 9.44 0.24
N LEU A 91 -1.23 8.16 0.03
CA LEU A 91 -0.19 7.43 0.75
C LEU A 91 1.20 8.08 0.53
N ALA A 92 1.51 8.49 -0.70
CA ALA A 92 2.75 9.21 -0.98
C ALA A 92 2.81 10.59 -0.27
N GLY A 93 1.69 11.29 -0.14
CA GLY A 93 1.58 12.51 0.66
C GLY A 93 1.83 12.25 2.15
N ALA A 94 1.20 11.21 2.70
CA ALA A 94 1.37 10.81 4.10
C ALA A 94 2.82 10.40 4.41
N ALA A 95 3.47 9.65 3.52
CA ALA A 95 4.88 9.28 3.67
C ALA A 95 5.80 10.51 3.76
N ARG A 96 5.57 11.54 2.93
CA ARG A 96 6.34 12.79 2.98
C ARG A 96 6.11 13.57 4.28
N ALA A 97 4.87 13.63 4.75
CA ALA A 97 4.54 14.30 6.01
C ALA A 97 5.18 13.59 7.21
N ALA A 98 5.20 12.26 7.20
CA ALA A 98 5.88 11.47 8.24
C ALA A 98 7.40 11.67 8.23
N ASP A 99 8.04 11.66 7.05
CA ASP A 99 9.48 11.93 6.91
C ASP A 99 9.87 13.33 7.43
N GLU A 100 9.04 14.33 7.15
CA GLU A 100 9.25 15.69 7.67
C GLU A 100 9.11 15.74 9.20
N MET A 101 8.17 15.01 9.79
CA MET A 101 8.02 14.93 11.25
C MET A 101 9.27 14.34 11.91
N THR A 102 9.79 13.24 11.37
CA THR A 102 11.04 12.61 11.85
C THR A 102 12.25 13.52 11.68
N ARG A 103 12.29 14.35 10.63
CA ARG A 103 13.35 15.35 10.42
C ARG A 103 13.30 16.48 11.46
N ILE A 104 12.11 16.90 11.88
CA ILE A 104 11.90 17.99 12.85
C ILE A 104 12.18 17.54 14.29
N ASP A 105 11.94 16.27 14.63
CA ASP A 105 12.22 15.69 15.96
C ASP A 105 13.39 14.70 15.93
N PRO A 106 14.65 15.17 15.89
CA PRO A 106 15.81 14.27 15.81
C PRO A 106 16.15 13.57 17.13
N ALA A 107 15.49 13.88 18.26
CA ALA A 107 15.83 13.28 19.55
C ALA A 107 14.77 13.51 20.65
N GLY A 108 14.27 12.41 21.23
CA GLY A 108 14.30 12.33 22.68
C GLY A 108 15.74 12.61 23.14
N ALA A 109 16.02 13.81 23.64
CA ALA A 109 17.30 14.14 24.24
C ALA A 109 17.29 13.71 25.72
N PRO A 110 17.98 12.62 26.13
CA PRO A 110 18.16 12.32 27.54
C PRO A 110 19.14 13.31 28.20
N ALA A 111 18.65 13.92 29.29
CA ALA A 111 19.32 14.59 30.41
C ALA A 111 20.62 15.38 30.12
N ALA A 112 20.50 16.71 30.13
CA ALA A 112 21.60 17.57 30.58
C ALA A 112 21.81 17.36 32.09
N GLY A 113 22.42 16.24 32.46
CA GLY A 113 23.05 16.03 33.75
C GLY A 113 24.53 16.41 33.65
N GLY A 114 24.93 17.46 34.38
CA GLY A 114 26.33 17.72 34.68
C GLY A 114 26.84 19.14 34.37
N ALA A 115 26.56 20.08 35.27
CA ALA A 115 27.55 21.05 35.76
C ALA A 115 26.92 21.91 36.87
N THR A 116 26.84 21.36 38.08
CA THR A 116 26.86 22.21 39.28
C THR A 116 28.21 22.91 39.32
N ARG A 117 28.28 24.14 38.78
CA ARG A 117 29.41 25.02 39.06
C ARG A 117 29.26 25.48 40.51
N GLY A 118 29.92 24.77 41.42
CA GLY A 118 30.27 25.30 42.72
C GLY A 118 31.17 26.51 42.51
N TRP A 119 30.65 27.70 42.81
CA TRP A 119 31.48 28.85 43.09
C TRP A 119 31.86 28.78 44.57
N GLY A 120 33.05 28.24 44.82
CA GLY A 120 33.73 28.36 46.09
C GLY A 120 34.80 29.44 45.99
N LEU A 121 34.90 30.19 47.09
CA LEU A 121 35.82 31.28 47.44
C LEU A 121 35.36 32.69 47.02
#